data_AF-Q3UWM1-F1
#
_entry.id   AF-Q3UWM1-F1
#
_cell.length_a   1.000
_cell.length_b   1.000
_cell.length_c   1.000
_cell.angle_alpha   90.00
_cell.angle_beta   90.00
_cell.angle_gamma   90.00
#
_symmetry.space_group_name_H-M   'P 1'
#
loop_
_entity.id
_entity.type
_entity.pdbx_description
1 polymer ?
#
loop_
_entity_poly.entity_id
_entity_poly.type
_entity_poly.pdbx_seq_one_letter_code
_entity_poly.pdbx_strand_id
1 'polypeptide(L)'
;ITSLPAPAVRCPALTTPGQGTMSCQHHLGSFGPNTTCYFGCKTGFTLRGANSLRCRASGQWTAVTPMCRAVKCSELHMDTAVAMNCSNPWGNFSYGSTCTFQCPEGQSLNGSVRATCREDGHWSDAMPTCQAGTLTIQEALTYLGGAVASTTGLAVGGTLLALLRKRLRKKDDGKCPLNPHSHLGTYGVYTNAAYDPTP
;
A
#
# COMPACT_ATOMS: atom_id res chain seq x y z
N ILE A 1 -66.11 -29.31 -47.11
CA ILE A 1 -64.66 -29.04 -47.21
C ILE A 1 -64.32 -28.06 -46.09
N THR A 2 -64.03 -28.57 -44.90
CA THR A 2 -63.64 -27.73 -43.75
C THR A 2 -62.17 -27.38 -43.93
N SER A 3 -61.87 -26.14 -44.33
CA SER A 3 -60.51 -25.64 -44.38
C SER A 3 -59.94 -25.62 -42.96
N LEU A 4 -58.90 -26.40 -42.70
CA LEU A 4 -58.13 -26.28 -41.47
C LEU A 4 -57.58 -24.83 -41.37
N PRO A 5 -57.71 -24.15 -40.22
CA PRO A 5 -57.12 -22.83 -40.06
C PRO A 5 -55.61 -22.93 -40.21
N ALA A 6 -55.03 -22.03 -41.00
CA ALA A 6 -53.59 -21.95 -41.19
C ALA A 6 -52.89 -21.79 -39.83
N PRO A 7 -51.73 -22.43 -39.62
CA PRO A 7 -51.00 -22.31 -38.36
C PRO A 7 -50.67 -20.85 -38.09
N ALA A 8 -50.97 -20.38 -36.87
CA ALA A 8 -50.69 -19.01 -36.47
C ALA A 8 -49.17 -18.77 -36.49
N VAL A 9 -48.72 -17.86 -37.35
CA VAL A 9 -47.31 -17.46 -37.43
C VAL A 9 -46.88 -16.82 -36.12
N ARG A 10 -45.78 -17.30 -35.54
CA ARG A 10 -45.22 -16.80 -34.29
C ARG A 10 -43.72 -16.74 -34.38
N CYS A 11 -43.13 -15.71 -33.80
CA CYS A 11 -41.69 -15.64 -33.65
C CYS A 11 -41.19 -16.44 -32.44
N PRO A 12 -39.93 -16.90 -32.46
CA PRO A 12 -39.31 -17.55 -31.31
C PRO A 12 -39.42 -16.72 -30.04
N ALA A 13 -39.55 -17.38 -28.90
CA ALA A 13 -39.57 -16.69 -27.61
C ALA A 13 -38.24 -15.94 -27.39
N LEU A 14 -38.33 -14.66 -27.03
CA LEU A 14 -37.17 -13.86 -26.66
C LEU A 14 -36.92 -13.96 -25.15
N THR A 15 -35.65 -13.98 -24.77
CA THR A 15 -35.20 -13.90 -23.39
C THR A 15 -34.59 -12.53 -23.13
N THR A 16 -34.79 -12.02 -21.92
CA THR A 16 -34.15 -10.77 -21.49
C THR A 16 -32.63 -10.96 -21.46
N PRO A 17 -31.85 -10.09 -22.12
CA PRO A 17 -30.40 -10.20 -22.09
C PRO A 17 -29.86 -10.00 -20.67
N GLY A 18 -28.75 -10.67 -20.34
CA GLY A 18 -28.08 -10.50 -19.04
C GLY A 18 -27.69 -9.04 -18.81
N GLN A 19 -27.99 -8.51 -17.63
CA GLN A 19 -27.86 -7.08 -17.29
C GLN A 19 -28.67 -6.13 -18.20
N GLY A 20 -29.71 -6.65 -18.86
CA GLY A 20 -30.61 -5.90 -19.72
C GLY A 20 -32.04 -5.83 -19.22
N THR A 21 -32.85 -5.10 -19.97
CA THR A 21 -34.31 -5.00 -19.84
C THR A 21 -34.96 -5.26 -21.19
N MET A 22 -36.18 -5.80 -21.18
CA MET A 22 -36.97 -6.05 -22.38
C MET A 22 -38.42 -5.61 -22.13
N SER A 23 -38.97 -4.82 -23.04
CA SER A 23 -40.37 -4.38 -23.01
C SER A 23 -41.01 -4.63 -24.38
N CYS A 24 -42.08 -5.43 -24.41
CA CYS A 24 -42.76 -5.80 -25.63
C CYS A 24 -44.16 -5.21 -25.68
N GLN A 25 -44.52 -4.61 -26.81
CA GLN A 25 -45.86 -4.13 -27.07
C GLN A 25 -46.69 -5.32 -27.61
N HIS A 26 -47.24 -6.15 -26.72
CA HIS A 26 -48.23 -7.18 -27.09
C HIS A 26 -49.34 -7.29 -26.06
N HIS A 27 -50.54 -7.71 -26.49
CA HIS A 27 -51.69 -7.81 -25.60
C HIS A 27 -51.84 -9.17 -24.88
N LEU A 28 -51.26 -10.27 -25.35
CA LEU A 28 -51.72 -11.62 -24.96
C LEU A 28 -50.63 -12.73 -24.97
N GLY A 29 -49.40 -12.43 -24.55
CA GLY A 29 -48.38 -13.47 -24.29
C GLY A 29 -47.88 -14.27 -25.50
N SER A 30 -48.17 -13.81 -26.73
CA SER A 30 -47.67 -14.41 -27.96
C SER A 30 -46.92 -13.39 -28.81
N PHE A 31 -45.76 -13.80 -29.33
CA PHE A 31 -44.96 -13.00 -30.28
C PHE A 31 -45.51 -13.18 -31.70
N GLY A 32 -46.74 -12.71 -31.92
CA GLY A 32 -47.37 -12.70 -33.24
C GLY A 32 -46.72 -11.68 -34.19
N PRO A 33 -47.14 -11.67 -35.47
CA PRO A 33 -46.63 -10.72 -36.45
C PRO A 33 -46.85 -9.27 -35.99
N ASN A 34 -45.91 -8.39 -36.32
CA ASN A 34 -45.87 -6.97 -35.91
C ASN A 34 -45.64 -6.69 -34.41
N THR A 35 -45.53 -7.71 -33.55
CA THR A 35 -45.06 -7.51 -32.18
C THR A 35 -43.67 -6.89 -32.21
N THR A 36 -43.50 -5.79 -31.46
CA THR A 36 -42.22 -5.08 -31.33
C THR A 36 -41.77 -5.10 -29.88
N CYS A 37 -40.53 -5.54 -29.69
CA CYS A 37 -39.86 -5.58 -28.39
C CYS A 37 -38.68 -4.61 -28.39
N TYR A 38 -38.57 -3.82 -27.32
CA TYR A 38 -37.52 -2.85 -27.07
C TYR A 38 -36.57 -3.37 -25.99
N PHE A 39 -35.29 -3.09 -26.17
CA PHE A 39 -34.23 -3.56 -25.29
C PHE A 39 -33.47 -2.38 -24.69
N GLY A 40 -33.12 -2.53 -23.42
CA GLY A 40 -32.26 -1.60 -22.69
C GLY A 40 -31.21 -2.35 -21.87
N CYS A 41 -30.27 -1.60 -21.32
CA CYS A 41 -29.26 -2.10 -20.40
C CYS A 41 -29.37 -1.40 -19.05
N LYS A 42 -29.00 -2.10 -17.98
CA LYS A 42 -28.88 -1.51 -16.65
C LYS A 42 -27.72 -0.51 -16.60
N THR A 43 -27.71 0.36 -15.60
CA THR A 43 -26.64 1.33 -15.36
C THR A 43 -25.26 0.66 -15.37
N GLY A 44 -24.30 1.30 -16.04
CA GLY A 44 -22.94 0.77 -16.21
C GLY A 44 -22.80 -0.28 -17.32
N PHE A 45 -23.84 -0.51 -18.13
CA PHE A 45 -23.80 -1.39 -19.30
C PHE A 45 -24.27 -0.68 -20.56
N THR A 46 -23.64 -0.99 -21.69
CA THR A 46 -23.97 -0.47 -23.03
C THR A 46 -24.59 -1.56 -23.89
N LEU A 47 -25.66 -1.20 -24.61
CA LEU A 47 -26.34 -2.09 -25.55
C LEU A 47 -25.49 -2.31 -26.81
N ARG A 48 -25.30 -3.58 -27.20
CA ARG A 48 -24.63 -4.00 -28.43
C ARG A 48 -25.62 -4.78 -29.29
N GLY A 49 -25.99 -4.20 -30.42
CA GLY A 49 -26.99 -4.76 -31.35
C GLY A 49 -28.17 -3.81 -31.53
N ALA A 50 -29.27 -4.33 -32.08
CA ALA A 50 -30.49 -3.57 -32.30
C ALA A 50 -31.20 -3.25 -30.97
N ASN A 51 -31.68 -2.02 -30.83
CA ASN A 51 -32.50 -1.60 -29.68
C ASN A 51 -33.96 -2.07 -29.76
N SER A 52 -34.38 -2.58 -30.92
CA SER A 52 -35.74 -3.08 -31.14
C SER A 52 -35.76 -4.25 -32.12
N LEU A 53 -36.61 -5.24 -31.83
CA LEU A 53 -36.87 -6.40 -32.67
C LEU A 53 -38.36 -6.43 -33.01
N ARG A 54 -38.68 -6.61 -34.28
CA ARG A 54 -40.06 -6.76 -34.76
C ARG A 54 -40.28 -8.16 -35.33
N CYS A 55 -41.40 -8.79 -34.98
CA CYS A 55 -41.77 -10.07 -35.52
C CYS A 55 -42.32 -9.91 -36.94
N ARG A 56 -41.70 -10.58 -37.92
CA ARG A 56 -42.12 -10.54 -39.33
C ARG A 56 -43.26 -11.53 -39.58
N ALA A 57 -44.00 -11.32 -40.66
CA ALA A 57 -45.00 -12.27 -41.16
C ALA A 57 -44.42 -13.65 -41.55
N SER A 58 -43.10 -13.76 -41.67
CA SER A 58 -42.39 -15.03 -41.84
C SER A 58 -42.17 -15.81 -40.54
N GLY A 59 -42.54 -15.26 -39.37
CA GLY A 59 -42.26 -15.88 -38.07
C GLY A 59 -40.82 -15.72 -37.61
N GLN A 60 -40.08 -14.77 -38.18
CA GLN A 60 -38.71 -14.45 -37.78
C GLN A 60 -38.59 -13.03 -37.25
N TRP A 61 -37.69 -12.83 -36.29
CA TRP A 61 -37.34 -11.50 -35.79
C TRP A 61 -36.54 -10.71 -36.83
N THR A 62 -36.67 -9.38 -36.80
CA THR A 62 -35.90 -8.49 -37.69
C THR A 62 -34.40 -8.51 -37.45
N ALA A 63 -33.97 -8.88 -36.25
CA ALA A 63 -32.58 -8.97 -35.82
C ALA A 63 -32.44 -10.02 -34.71
N VAL A 64 -31.19 -10.33 -34.34
CA VAL A 64 -30.87 -11.16 -33.17
C VAL A 64 -31.00 -10.36 -31.88
N THR A 65 -31.24 -11.06 -30.76
CA THR A 65 -31.32 -10.44 -29.42
C THR A 65 -30.01 -9.70 -29.11
N PRO A 66 -30.07 -8.42 -28.69
CA PRO A 66 -28.87 -7.65 -28.36
C PRO A 66 -28.22 -8.12 -27.06
N MET A 67 -27.00 -7.69 -26.82
CA MET A 67 -26.24 -7.99 -25.60
C MET A 67 -25.91 -6.72 -24.83
N CYS A 68 -25.91 -6.78 -23.51
CA CYS A 68 -25.40 -5.70 -22.66
C CYS A 68 -23.95 -6.00 -22.27
N ARG A 69 -23.04 -5.05 -22.55
CA ARG A 69 -21.63 -5.15 -22.15
C ARG A 69 -21.31 -4.09 -21.12
N ALA A 70 -20.54 -4.46 -20.08
CA ALA A 70 -20.10 -3.49 -19.08
C ALA A 70 -19.32 -2.36 -19.76
N VAL A 71 -19.56 -1.13 -19.29
CA VAL A 71 -18.74 0.02 -19.64
C VAL A 71 -17.31 -0.26 -19.16
N LYS A 72 -16.32 0.10 -19.98
CA LYS A 72 -14.91 -0.02 -19.62
C LYS A 72 -14.32 1.36 -19.40
N CYS A 73 -13.56 1.50 -18.32
CA CYS A 73 -12.73 2.66 -18.09
C CYS A 73 -11.41 2.56 -18.87
N SER A 74 -10.74 3.69 -19.04
CA SER A 74 -9.42 3.75 -19.66
C SER A 74 -8.47 2.76 -18.96
N GLU A 75 -7.77 1.97 -19.77
CA GLU A 75 -6.73 1.08 -19.26
C GLU A 75 -5.66 1.90 -18.54
N LEU A 76 -5.34 1.51 -17.32
CA LEU A 76 -4.34 2.18 -16.50
C LEU A 76 -2.97 1.64 -16.90
N HIS A 77 -2.30 2.33 -17.83
CA HIS A 77 -0.91 2.06 -18.15
C HIS A 77 -0.01 2.61 -17.03
N MET A 78 0.79 1.73 -16.41
CA MET A 78 1.72 2.10 -15.35
C MET A 78 3.10 2.36 -15.95
N ASP A 79 3.43 3.63 -16.12
CA ASP A 79 4.81 4.04 -16.42
C ASP A 79 5.68 4.11 -15.15
N THR A 80 5.04 4.10 -13.98
CA THR A 80 5.68 4.14 -12.65
C THR A 80 5.53 2.81 -11.91
N ALA A 81 6.47 2.50 -11.01
CA ALA A 81 6.49 1.29 -10.19
C ALA A 81 5.38 1.21 -9.11
N VAL A 82 4.15 1.64 -9.40
CA VAL A 82 3.00 1.47 -8.52
C VAL A 82 2.43 0.08 -8.76
N ALA A 83 2.30 -0.72 -7.70
CA ALA A 83 1.57 -1.98 -7.78
C ALA A 83 0.06 -1.70 -7.78
N MET A 84 -0.69 -2.34 -8.69
CA MET A 84 -2.15 -2.27 -8.72
C MET A 84 -2.79 -3.65 -8.69
N ASN A 85 -3.95 -3.73 -8.04
CA ASN A 85 -4.83 -4.88 -8.16
C ASN A 85 -6.25 -4.41 -8.46
N CYS A 86 -6.77 -4.80 -9.62
CA CYS A 86 -8.12 -4.50 -10.07
C CYS A 86 -8.85 -5.81 -10.33
N SER A 87 -10.06 -5.97 -9.81
CA SER A 87 -10.89 -7.13 -10.11
C SER A 87 -12.35 -6.74 -10.29
N ASN A 88 -13.06 -7.45 -11.18
CA ASN A 88 -14.50 -7.32 -11.37
C ASN A 88 -15.06 -8.53 -12.15
N PRO A 89 -16.30 -8.98 -11.87
CA PRO A 89 -16.93 -10.12 -12.56
C PRO A 89 -17.06 -9.97 -14.08
N TRP A 90 -17.10 -8.73 -14.59
CA TRP A 90 -17.25 -8.43 -16.01
C TRP A 90 -15.91 -8.21 -16.72
N GLY A 91 -14.79 -8.44 -16.03
CA GLY A 91 -13.42 -8.29 -16.51
C GLY A 91 -12.73 -7.05 -15.95
N ASN A 92 -11.40 -6.99 -16.10
CA ASN A 92 -10.60 -5.87 -15.60
C ASN A 92 -11.06 -4.53 -16.19
N PHE A 93 -11.01 -3.49 -15.35
CA PHE A 93 -11.36 -2.11 -15.71
C PHE A 93 -12.81 -1.92 -16.18
N SER A 94 -13.70 -2.85 -15.85
CA SER A 94 -15.13 -2.75 -16.15
C SER A 94 -15.85 -1.94 -15.09
N TYR A 95 -17.06 -1.47 -15.38
CA TYR A 95 -17.92 -0.78 -14.42
C TYR A 95 -17.97 -1.50 -13.05
N GLY A 96 -17.68 -0.75 -11.98
CA GLY A 96 -17.57 -1.26 -10.62
C GLY A 96 -16.23 -1.94 -10.27
N SER A 97 -15.28 -2.08 -11.22
CA SER A 97 -13.90 -2.47 -10.89
C SER A 97 -13.32 -1.49 -9.90
N THR A 98 -12.81 -2.00 -8.79
CA THR A 98 -12.06 -1.20 -7.81
C THR A 98 -10.60 -1.61 -7.86
N CYS A 99 -9.74 -0.64 -8.13
CA CYS A 99 -8.29 -0.77 -8.15
C CYS A 99 -7.72 -0.25 -6.84
N THR A 100 -6.86 -1.04 -6.18
CA THR A 100 -6.05 -0.59 -5.05
C THR A 100 -4.62 -0.34 -5.49
N PHE A 101 -4.03 0.76 -5.03
CA PHE A 101 -2.68 1.18 -5.40
C PHE A 101 -1.73 1.10 -4.22
N GLN A 102 -0.51 0.60 -4.47
CA GLN A 102 0.55 0.50 -3.48
C GLN A 102 1.88 0.94 -4.06
N CYS A 103 2.62 1.73 -3.30
CA CYS A 103 3.98 2.14 -3.66
C CYS A 103 5.00 1.10 -3.23
N PRO A 104 6.17 1.06 -3.90
CA PRO A 104 7.32 0.30 -3.43
C PRO A 104 7.75 0.73 -2.04
N GLU A 105 8.49 -0.13 -1.35
CA GLU A 105 9.06 0.16 -0.04
C GLU A 105 9.91 1.44 -0.07
N GLY A 106 9.80 2.26 0.98
CA GLY A 106 10.50 3.55 1.09
C GLY A 106 9.85 4.71 0.33
N GLN A 107 8.72 4.48 -0.35
CA GLN A 107 7.95 5.52 -1.03
C GLN A 107 6.56 5.69 -0.43
N SER A 108 6.05 6.92 -0.45
CA SER A 108 4.69 7.26 -0.05
C SER A 108 3.81 7.47 -1.27
N LEU A 109 2.56 7.00 -1.18
CA LEU A 109 1.54 7.23 -2.21
C LEU A 109 1.04 8.67 -2.12
N ASN A 110 1.12 9.41 -3.22
CA ASN A 110 0.51 10.72 -3.38
C ASN A 110 -0.72 10.60 -4.30
N GLY A 111 -1.90 10.78 -3.71
CA GLY A 111 -3.19 10.65 -4.39
C GLY A 111 -4.10 9.65 -3.68
N SER A 112 -5.11 9.14 -4.40
CA SER A 112 -6.06 8.18 -3.83
C SER A 112 -5.46 6.77 -3.75
N VAL A 113 -5.70 6.08 -2.65
CA VAL A 113 -5.35 4.66 -2.47
C VAL A 113 -6.22 3.74 -3.34
N ARG A 114 -7.40 4.21 -3.74
CA ARG A 114 -8.37 3.44 -4.54
C ARG A 114 -8.99 4.27 -5.65
N ALA A 115 -9.25 3.62 -6.77
CA ALA A 115 -10.10 4.17 -7.83
C ALA A 115 -11.14 3.13 -8.28
N THR A 116 -12.37 3.60 -8.53
CA THR A 116 -13.48 2.76 -8.98
C THR A 116 -13.94 3.20 -10.36
N CYS A 117 -14.16 2.25 -11.28
CA CYS A 117 -14.67 2.53 -12.61
C CYS A 117 -16.17 2.87 -12.57
N ARG A 118 -16.55 4.08 -13.00
CA ARG A 118 -17.92 4.61 -12.96
C ARG A 118 -18.68 4.32 -14.27
N GLU A 119 -19.98 4.59 -14.29
CA GLU A 119 -20.82 4.32 -15.47
C GLU A 119 -20.50 5.18 -16.69
N ASP A 120 -19.84 6.31 -16.49
CA ASP A 120 -19.42 7.24 -17.55
C ASP A 120 -18.14 6.79 -18.27
N GLY A 121 -17.54 5.67 -17.84
CA GLY A 121 -16.27 5.18 -18.39
C GLY A 121 -15.04 5.89 -17.84
N HIS A 122 -15.18 6.65 -16.75
CA HIS A 122 -14.06 7.30 -16.08
C HIS A 122 -13.85 6.73 -14.67
N TRP A 123 -12.61 6.85 -14.19
CA TRP A 123 -12.24 6.46 -12.85
C TRP A 123 -12.73 7.48 -11.81
N SER A 124 -13.11 7.00 -10.63
CA SER A 124 -13.52 7.82 -9.48
C SER A 124 -12.48 8.89 -9.13
N ASP A 125 -11.21 8.51 -9.23
CA ASP A 125 -10.05 9.27 -8.83
C ASP A 125 -8.97 9.18 -9.90
N ALA A 126 -8.11 10.21 -9.94
CA ALA A 126 -6.93 10.19 -10.78
C ALA A 126 -5.91 9.16 -10.30
N MET A 127 -5.06 8.71 -11.21
CA MET A 127 -4.00 7.78 -10.91
C MET A 127 -3.01 8.39 -9.90
N PRO A 128 -2.68 7.71 -8.79
CA PRO A 128 -1.72 8.23 -7.83
C PRO A 128 -0.28 8.11 -8.35
N THR A 129 0.61 8.86 -7.71
CA THR A 129 2.06 8.78 -7.95
C THR A 129 2.78 8.33 -6.69
N CYS A 130 3.96 7.74 -6.82
CA CYS A 130 4.82 7.45 -5.67
C CYS A 130 5.88 8.52 -5.52
N GLN A 131 6.08 8.98 -4.30
CA GLN A 131 7.10 9.97 -3.94
C GLN A 131 8.07 9.36 -2.94
N ALA A 132 9.34 9.80 -2.99
CA ALA A 132 10.32 9.38 -1.99
C ALA A 132 9.79 9.72 -0.59
N GLY A 133 9.76 8.72 0.30
CA GLY A 133 9.34 8.94 1.67
C GLY A 133 10.18 10.05 2.29
N THR A 134 9.54 11.03 2.92
CA THR A 134 10.27 11.99 3.75
C THR A 134 10.92 11.18 4.86
N LEU A 135 12.25 11.04 4.83
CA LEU A 135 13.00 10.58 6.00
C LEU A 135 12.50 11.40 7.17
N THR A 136 11.87 10.73 8.14
CA THR A 136 11.42 11.45 9.32
C THR A 136 12.66 12.07 9.94
N ILE A 137 12.57 13.34 10.37
CA ILE A 137 13.71 14.00 11.03
C ILE A 137 14.24 13.12 12.17
N GLN A 138 13.39 12.28 12.77
CA GLN A 138 13.75 11.25 13.74
C GLN A 138 14.75 10.20 13.21
N GLU A 139 14.58 9.69 11.98
CA GLU A 139 15.53 8.77 11.33
C GLU A 139 16.83 9.46 10.92
N ALA A 140 16.76 10.73 10.50
CA ALA A 140 17.97 11.51 10.24
C ALA A 140 18.75 11.83 11.54
N LEU A 141 18.03 12.09 12.64
CA LEU A 141 18.60 12.38 13.96
C LEU A 141 19.16 11.13 14.65
N THR A 142 18.67 9.92 14.39
CA THR A 142 19.33 8.69 14.86
C THR A 142 20.61 8.40 14.07
N TYR A 143 20.63 8.68 12.76
CA TYR A 143 21.84 8.59 11.93
C TYR A 143 22.91 9.63 12.30
N LEU A 144 22.52 10.86 12.64
CA LEU A 144 23.45 11.93 13.05
C LEU A 144 23.72 11.97 14.56
N GLY A 145 22.81 11.44 15.38
CA GLY A 145 22.85 11.48 16.84
C GLY A 145 23.81 10.49 17.49
N GLY A 146 24.33 9.52 16.73
CA GLY A 146 25.40 8.62 17.18
C GLY A 146 26.70 9.34 17.56
N ALA A 147 26.88 10.61 17.15
CA ALA A 147 28.09 11.38 17.42
C ALA A 147 28.03 12.27 18.68
N VAL A 148 26.84 12.52 19.27
CA VAL A 148 26.69 13.56 20.31
C VAL A 148 26.79 13.01 21.74
N ALA A 149 26.63 11.70 21.94
CA ALA A 149 26.81 11.08 23.26
C ALA A 149 28.28 10.99 23.72
N SER A 150 29.25 11.24 22.82
CA SER A 150 30.68 11.05 23.11
C SER A 150 31.41 12.32 23.58
N THR A 151 30.90 13.52 23.29
CA THR A 151 31.62 14.78 23.58
C THR A 151 31.43 15.27 25.02
N THR A 152 30.28 15.01 25.64
CA THR A 152 29.99 15.43 27.02
C THR A 152 30.74 14.57 28.06
N GLY A 153 30.90 13.26 27.80
CA GLY A 153 31.63 12.35 28.69
C GLY A 153 33.12 12.67 28.81
N LEU A 154 33.78 13.02 27.69
CA LEU A 154 35.20 13.36 27.68
C LEU A 154 35.50 14.70 28.38
N ALA A 155 34.63 15.69 28.23
CA ALA A 155 34.82 17.01 28.86
C ALA A 155 34.64 16.93 30.39
N VAL A 156 33.59 16.25 30.86
CA VAL A 156 33.32 16.11 32.30
C VAL A 156 34.30 15.14 32.95
N GLY A 157 34.58 13.99 32.33
CA GLY A 157 35.55 13.02 32.84
C GLY A 157 36.98 13.59 32.86
N GLY A 158 37.39 14.30 31.80
CA GLY A 158 38.70 14.94 31.71
C GLY A 158 38.90 16.05 32.74
N THR A 159 37.89 16.88 32.98
CA THR A 159 37.95 17.91 34.04
C THR A 159 37.95 17.31 35.44
N LEU A 160 37.17 16.25 35.71
CA LEU A 160 37.21 15.55 37.00
C LEU A 160 38.58 14.90 37.25
N LEU A 161 39.14 14.22 36.25
CA LEU A 161 40.49 13.63 36.32
C LEU A 161 41.58 14.68 36.53
N ALA A 162 41.49 15.83 35.84
CA ALA A 162 42.43 16.93 36.03
C ALA A 162 42.33 17.53 37.44
N LEU A 163 41.11 17.69 37.98
CA LEU A 163 40.88 18.17 39.35
C LEU A 163 41.39 17.17 40.39
N LEU A 164 41.17 15.86 40.18
CA LEU A 164 41.70 14.80 41.05
C LEU A 164 43.24 14.79 41.04
N ARG A 165 43.87 14.88 39.86
CA ARG A 165 45.33 15.02 39.74
C ARG A 165 45.86 16.27 40.44
N LYS A 166 45.17 17.41 40.32
CA LYS A 166 45.56 18.66 41.01
C LYS A 166 45.43 18.55 42.53
N ARG A 167 44.40 17.85 43.03
CA ARG A 167 44.22 17.58 44.47
C ARG A 167 45.26 16.61 45.02
N LEU A 168 45.67 15.61 44.25
CA LEU A 168 46.74 14.68 44.63
C LEU A 168 48.11 15.38 44.66
N ARG A 169 48.45 16.21 43.65
CA ARG A 169 49.69 17.00 43.66
C ARG A 169 49.76 17.99 44.81
N LYS A 170 48.67 18.71 45.08
CA LYS A 170 48.59 19.62 46.24
C LYS A 170 48.67 18.88 47.59
N LYS A 171 48.32 17.58 47.61
CA LYS A 171 48.46 16.73 48.79
C LYS A 171 49.91 16.28 49.01
N ASP A 172 50.73 16.17 47.96
CA ASP A 172 52.18 15.93 48.07
C ASP A 172 52.97 17.18 48.50
N ASP A 173 52.49 18.39 48.17
CA ASP A 173 53.17 19.64 48.56
C ASP A 173 53.05 20.00 50.07
N GLY A 174 52.47 19.11 50.90
CA GLY A 174 52.04 19.42 52.28
C GLY A 174 52.71 18.64 53.41
N LYS A 175 53.57 17.64 53.16
CA LYS A 175 54.34 16.97 54.22
C LYS A 175 55.51 16.12 53.67
N CYS A 176 56.73 16.64 53.70
CA CYS A 176 57.92 15.80 53.84
C CYS A 176 58.28 15.75 55.33
N PRO A 177 58.18 14.60 56.01
CA PRO A 177 58.92 14.41 57.24
C PRO A 177 60.36 14.09 56.85
N LEU A 178 61.33 14.84 57.37
CA LEU A 178 62.59 14.36 57.96
C LEU A 178 63.63 15.49 57.96
N ASN A 179 64.15 15.77 59.16
CA ASN A 179 65.17 16.75 59.49
C ASN A 179 66.58 16.09 59.43
N PRO A 180 67.62 16.72 58.85
CA PRO A 180 68.93 16.10 58.71
C PRO A 180 69.93 16.61 59.78
N HIS A 181 70.20 15.77 60.76
CA HIS A 181 71.33 15.85 61.70
C HIS A 181 71.47 14.43 62.28
N SER A 182 72.57 13.67 62.24
CA SER A 182 73.96 13.96 61.92
C SER A 182 74.79 12.65 61.82
N HIS A 183 75.97 12.76 61.22
CA HIS A 183 77.23 12.05 61.49
C HIS A 183 77.55 10.63 60.97
N LEU A 184 78.76 10.58 60.42
CA LEU A 184 79.58 9.50 59.86
C LEU A 184 80.15 8.55 60.94
N GLY A 185 80.34 7.28 60.57
CA GLY A 185 81.08 6.24 61.31
C GLY A 185 80.16 5.11 61.77
N THR A 186 80.47 3.82 61.71
CA THR A 186 81.71 3.06 61.47
C THR A 186 81.29 1.63 61.13
N TYR A 187 82.12 0.88 60.41
CA TYR A 187 81.95 -0.55 60.13
C TYR A 187 82.05 -1.38 61.42
N GLY A 188 81.04 -2.23 61.67
CA GLY A 188 80.97 -3.12 62.82
C GLY A 188 79.97 -4.27 62.62
N VAL A 189 80.49 -5.39 62.11
CA VAL A 189 80.42 -6.76 62.69
C VAL A 189 79.16 -7.12 63.51
N TYR A 190 78.40 -8.10 62.95
CA TYR A 190 77.51 -9.16 63.50
C TYR A 190 76.56 -8.81 64.68
N THR A 191 75.30 -9.26 64.70
CA THR A 191 74.92 -10.66 64.91
C THR A 191 73.52 -10.98 64.35
N ASN A 192 73.41 -12.10 63.66
CA ASN A 192 72.14 -12.77 63.39
C ASN A 192 71.77 -13.59 64.64
N ALA A 193 70.73 -13.19 65.34
CA ALA A 193 70.05 -13.95 66.39
C ALA A 193 68.58 -13.53 66.36
N ALA A 194 67.56 -14.38 66.41
CA ALA A 194 67.52 -15.83 66.45
C ALA A 194 66.19 -16.25 65.81
N TYR A 195 66.28 -17.32 65.05
CA TYR A 195 65.21 -18.24 64.71
C TYR A 195 64.64 -18.83 66.01
N ASP A 196 63.32 -18.95 66.14
CA ASP A 196 62.74 -20.02 66.96
C ASP A 196 61.45 -20.57 66.31
N PRO A 197 61.50 -21.79 65.76
CA PRO A 197 60.35 -22.58 65.37
C PRO A 197 59.97 -23.54 66.51
N THR A 198 58.78 -24.14 66.36
CA THR A 198 58.32 -25.40 66.99
C THR A 198 57.70 -25.30 68.40
N PRO A 199 56.78 -26.22 68.76
CA PRO A 199 56.33 -27.45 68.06
C PRO A 199 55.31 -27.22 66.94
#